data_AF-F3Z347-F1
#
_entry.id   AF-F3Z347-F1
#
_cell.length_a   1.000
_cell.length_b   1.000
_cell.length_c   1.000
_cell.angle_alpha   90.00
_cell.angle_beta   90.00
_cell.angle_gamma   90.00
#
_symmetry.space_group_name_H-M   'P 1'
#
loop_
_entity.id
_entity.type
_entity.pdbx_description
1 polymer ?
#
loop_
_entity_poly.entity_id
_entity_poly.type
_entity_poly.pdbx_seq_one_letter_code
_entity_poly.pdbx_strand_id
1 'polypeptide(L)'
;MKIRTEHLEQLREEQQLRRKQTESAATSKFGDLLAKEVDKASGANAQVPVARLGADLRYSPQTSDSSMGAVPTEGRIMENMDALLDQWEMYAQQLESPAKRANLREAYSVLEQISQTVSELKQDVPKLAATNPSLESMVNELEVLTVTETFKFNRGDYS
;
A
#
# COMPACT_ATOMS: atom_id res chain seq x y z
N MET A 1 5.47 -46.81 11.59
CA MET A 1 6.29 -45.88 10.80
C MET A 1 7.39 -45.35 11.68
N LYS A 2 8.67 -45.52 11.31
CA LYS A 2 9.81 -45.00 12.08
C LYS A 2 10.11 -43.58 11.59
N ILE A 3 9.66 -42.57 12.32
CA ILE A 3 10.00 -41.17 12.01
C ILE A 3 11.47 -40.98 12.38
N ARG A 4 12.31 -40.68 11.38
CA ARG A 4 13.74 -40.46 11.57
C ARG A 4 13.93 -39.05 12.12
N THR A 5 14.05 -38.92 13.44
CA THR A 5 14.24 -37.67 14.17
C THR A 5 15.45 -36.86 13.68
N GLU A 6 16.47 -37.53 13.17
CA GLU A 6 17.70 -36.90 12.65
C GLU A 6 17.46 -35.98 11.44
N HIS A 7 16.44 -36.26 10.60
CA HIS A 7 16.11 -35.40 9.46
C HIS A 7 15.36 -34.13 9.87
N LEU A 8 14.70 -34.12 11.04
CA LEU A 8 14.01 -32.93 11.53
C LEU A 8 15.00 -31.87 12.02
N GLU A 9 16.13 -32.31 12.57
CA GLU A 9 17.17 -31.42 13.08
C GLU A 9 17.91 -30.74 11.92
N GLN A 10 18.25 -31.50 10.88
CA GLN A 10 18.82 -30.97 9.63
C GLN A 10 17.89 -29.94 8.95
N LEU A 11 16.58 -30.23 8.89
CA LEU A 11 15.60 -29.29 8.32
C LEU A 11 15.50 -27.99 9.14
N ARG A 12 15.63 -28.08 10.46
CA ARG A 12 15.58 -26.92 11.37
C ARG A 12 16.82 -26.04 11.22
N GLU A 13 17.99 -26.64 11.07
CA GLU A 13 19.24 -25.92 10.80
C GLU A 13 19.22 -25.22 9.44
N GLU A 14 18.72 -25.90 8.39
CA GLU A 14 18.60 -25.32 7.05
C GLU A 14 17.64 -24.11 7.02
N GLN A 15 16.53 -24.19 7.77
CA GLN A 15 15.59 -23.06 7.91
C GLN A 15 16.21 -21.86 8.65
N GLN A 16 17.06 -22.09 9.65
CA GLN A 16 17.71 -21.00 10.40
C GLN A 16 18.77 -20.29 9.55
N LEU A 17 19.53 -21.03 8.74
CA LEU A 17 20.52 -20.45 7.82
C LEU A 17 19.84 -19.59 6.73
N ARG A 18 18.71 -20.04 6.19
CA ARG A 18 17.91 -19.27 5.22
C ARG A 18 17.36 -17.97 5.79
N ARG A 19 16.88 -17.95 7.04
CA ARG A 19 16.42 -16.70 7.68
C ARG A 19 17.55 -15.69 7.87
N LYS A 20 18.71 -16.12 8.36
CA LYS A 20 19.88 -15.23 8.56
C LYS A 20 20.38 -14.62 7.24
N GLN A 21 20.37 -15.38 6.15
CA GLN A 21 20.73 -14.85 4.82
C GLN A 21 19.71 -13.82 4.30
N THR A 22 18.42 -14.01 4.58
CA THR A 22 17.36 -13.12 4.08
C THR A 22 17.34 -11.79 4.85
N GLU A 23 17.56 -11.81 6.17
CA GLU A 23 17.64 -10.61 7.02
C GLU A 23 18.86 -9.73 6.69
N SER A 24 20.00 -10.36 6.34
CA SER A 24 21.23 -9.64 6.00
C SER A 24 21.18 -9.04 4.59
N ALA A 25 20.48 -9.69 3.64
CA ALA A 25 20.38 -9.24 2.25
C ALA A 25 19.30 -8.17 2.02
N ALA A 26 18.20 -8.17 2.80
CA ALA A 26 17.12 -7.19 2.66
C ALA A 26 17.51 -5.80 3.20
N THR A 27 18.22 -5.76 4.33
CA THR A 27 18.63 -4.50 4.98
C THR A 27 19.66 -3.72 4.15
N SER A 28 20.61 -4.41 3.51
CA SER A 28 21.64 -3.76 2.69
C SER A 28 21.06 -3.20 1.38
N LYS A 29 20.18 -3.94 0.72
CA LYS A 29 19.63 -3.55 -0.60
C LYS A 29 18.68 -2.36 -0.54
N PHE A 30 17.90 -2.22 0.53
CA PHE A 30 17.02 -1.07 0.72
C PHE A 30 17.82 0.20 1.05
N GLY A 31 18.84 0.09 1.91
CA GLY A 31 19.74 1.20 2.24
C GLY A 31 20.48 1.75 1.02
N ASP A 32 20.96 0.86 0.14
CA ASP A 32 21.64 1.26 -1.11
C ASP A 32 20.71 2.01 -2.07
N LEU A 33 19.43 1.64 -2.12
CA LEU A 33 18.43 2.34 -2.94
C LEU A 33 18.09 3.73 -2.39
N LEU A 34 17.96 3.86 -1.06
CA LEU A 34 17.75 5.15 -0.41
C LEU A 34 18.95 6.09 -0.61
N ALA A 35 20.17 5.60 -0.45
CA ALA A 35 21.38 6.38 -0.66
C ALA A 35 21.47 6.90 -2.11
N LYS A 36 21.13 6.05 -3.08
CA LYS A 36 21.11 6.41 -4.50
C LYS A 36 20.13 7.52 -4.84
N GLU A 37 18.95 7.55 -4.21
CA GLU A 37 17.96 8.62 -4.46
C GLU A 37 18.36 9.94 -3.77
N VAL A 38 18.97 9.89 -2.59
CA VAL A 38 19.47 11.09 -1.89
C VAL A 38 20.65 11.74 -2.63
N ASP A 39 21.57 10.94 -3.18
CA ASP A 39 22.67 11.45 -4.01
C ASP A 39 22.17 12.05 -5.33
N LYS A 40 21.12 11.45 -5.92
CA LYS A 40 20.47 11.97 -7.12
C LYS A 40 19.75 13.30 -6.88
N ALA A 41 19.19 13.50 -5.69
CA ALA A 41 18.59 14.79 -5.28
C ALA A 41 19.65 15.88 -4.97
N SER A 42 20.88 15.49 -4.60
CA SER A 42 21.95 16.42 -4.23
C SER A 42 22.80 16.91 -5.42
N GLY A 43 22.52 16.43 -6.64
CA GLY A 43 23.32 16.70 -7.86
C GLY A 43 22.77 17.76 -8.82
N ALA A 44 21.69 18.46 -8.50
CA ALA A 44 21.08 19.45 -9.41
C ALA A 44 21.26 20.90 -8.93
N ASN A 45 22.52 21.35 -8.82
CA ASN A 45 22.83 22.77 -8.82
C ASN A 45 23.02 23.23 -10.27
N ALA A 46 21.91 23.50 -10.97
CA ALA A 46 21.92 24.15 -12.27
C ALA A 46 21.40 25.60 -12.09
N GLN A 47 22.33 26.54 -12.26
CA GLN A 47 22.09 27.98 -12.27
C GLN A 47 20.95 28.35 -13.22
N VAL A 48 19.98 29.11 -12.71
CA VAL A 48 18.92 29.74 -13.49
C VAL A 48 19.46 31.09 -14.00
N PRO A 49 19.63 31.33 -15.32
CA PRO A 49 19.89 32.67 -15.80
C PRO A 49 18.58 33.46 -15.80
N VAL A 50 18.54 34.53 -15.03
CA VAL A 50 17.48 35.55 -15.09
C VAL A 50 17.71 36.40 -16.34
N ALA A 51 16.98 36.13 -17.41
CA ALA A 51 16.87 37.04 -18.55
C ALA A 51 15.56 37.84 -18.43
N ARG A 52 15.69 39.16 -18.39
CA ARG A 52 14.59 40.12 -18.31
C ARG A 52 14.37 40.82 -19.65
N LEU A 53 13.08 41.01 -19.95
CA LEU A 53 12.42 41.97 -20.86
C LEU A 53 12.51 41.77 -22.39
N GLY A 54 11.33 41.71 -23.02
CA GLY A 54 11.11 42.05 -24.43
C GLY A 54 9.87 41.38 -25.02
N ALA A 55 8.89 42.17 -25.43
CA ALA A 55 7.64 41.76 -26.08
C ALA A 55 7.87 40.98 -27.40
N ASP A 56 7.01 40.02 -27.74
CA ASP A 56 6.03 40.16 -28.84
C ASP A 56 5.24 38.85 -29.12
N LEU A 57 3.94 39.04 -29.31
CA LEU A 57 3.04 38.43 -30.29
C LEU A 57 3.02 36.90 -30.59
N ARG A 58 1.80 36.36 -30.33
CA ARG A 58 1.03 35.33 -31.08
C ARG A 58 1.45 33.86 -30.96
N TYR A 59 0.65 33.11 -30.20
CA TYR A 59 0.36 31.71 -30.56
C TYR A 59 -1.13 31.39 -30.31
N SER A 60 -1.68 30.67 -31.28
CA SER A 60 -3.08 30.32 -31.49
C SER A 60 -3.66 29.41 -30.39
N PRO A 61 -4.90 29.61 -29.89
CA PRO A 61 -5.60 28.59 -29.13
C PRO A 61 -6.36 27.69 -30.11
N GLN A 62 -5.65 26.77 -30.76
CA GLN A 62 -6.28 25.70 -31.53
C GLN A 62 -6.02 24.36 -30.85
N THR A 63 -7.11 23.83 -30.30
CA THR A 63 -7.37 22.42 -30.03
C THR A 63 -6.39 21.71 -29.10
N SER A 64 -6.67 21.80 -27.80
CA SER A 64 -6.63 20.61 -26.95
C SER A 64 -8.05 20.40 -26.47
N ASP A 65 -8.70 19.52 -27.22
CA ASP A 65 -9.87 18.72 -26.90
C ASP A 65 -10.28 18.75 -25.42
N SER A 66 -11.53 19.13 -25.23
CA SER A 66 -12.22 18.98 -23.96
C SER A 66 -12.45 17.49 -23.75
N SER A 67 -11.56 16.81 -23.02
CA SER A 67 -11.90 15.54 -22.39
C SER A 67 -12.83 15.75 -21.19
N MET A 68 -13.97 16.42 -21.44
CA MET A 68 -15.18 16.21 -20.66
C MET A 68 -15.66 14.79 -20.98
N GLY A 69 -15.15 13.80 -20.27
CA GLY A 69 -15.50 12.42 -20.60
C GLY A 69 -14.89 11.30 -19.78
N ALA A 70 -14.36 11.55 -18.58
CA ALA A 70 -13.97 10.48 -17.65
C ALA A 70 -13.85 11.00 -16.22
N VAL A 71 -14.96 11.38 -15.57
CA VAL A 71 -14.94 11.82 -14.17
C VAL A 71 -15.94 11.10 -13.22
N PRO A 72 -16.94 10.29 -13.66
CA PRO A 72 -17.83 9.65 -12.67
C PRO A 72 -17.18 8.48 -11.92
N THR A 73 -16.18 7.82 -12.49
CA THR A 73 -15.54 6.63 -11.89
C THR A 73 -14.50 7.00 -10.84
N GLU A 74 -13.69 8.03 -11.09
CA GLU A 74 -12.61 8.42 -10.19
C GLU A 74 -13.14 9.01 -8.88
N GLY A 75 -14.15 9.88 -8.95
CA GLY A 75 -14.78 10.44 -7.74
C GLY A 75 -15.41 9.37 -6.84
N ARG A 76 -16.06 8.36 -7.44
CA ARG A 76 -16.65 7.23 -6.71
C ARG A 76 -15.59 6.33 -6.06
N ILE A 77 -14.45 6.15 -6.73
CA ILE A 77 -13.33 5.37 -6.18
C ILE A 77 -12.70 6.11 -5.00
N MET A 78 -12.53 7.43 -5.09
CA MET A 78 -12.05 8.23 -3.96
C MET A 78 -13.02 8.19 -2.78
N GLU A 79 -14.33 8.28 -3.02
CA GLU A 79 -15.35 8.14 -1.97
C GLU A 79 -15.30 6.76 -1.31
N ASN A 80 -15.14 5.69 -2.09
CA ASN A 80 -14.97 4.34 -1.55
C ASN A 80 -13.68 4.18 -0.73
N MET A 81 -12.61 4.89 -1.09
CA MET A 81 -11.37 4.90 -0.31
C MET A 81 -11.52 5.65 1.00
N ASP A 82 -12.22 6.78 1.00
CA ASP A 82 -12.50 7.55 2.21
C ASP A 82 -13.31 6.69 3.20
N ALA A 83 -14.38 6.06 2.69
CA ALA A 83 -15.17 5.11 3.47
C ALA A 83 -14.35 3.92 3.99
N LEU A 84 -13.39 3.43 3.21
CA LEU A 84 -12.50 2.36 3.65
C LEU A 84 -11.58 2.81 4.80
N LEU A 85 -11.02 4.02 4.72
CA LEU A 85 -10.17 4.57 5.76
C LEU A 85 -10.97 4.80 7.05
N ASP A 86 -12.21 5.27 6.95
CA ASP A 86 -13.13 5.37 8.09
C ASP A 86 -13.39 3.99 8.73
N GLN A 87 -13.59 2.94 7.93
CA GLN A 87 -13.75 1.58 8.44
C GLN A 87 -12.50 1.09 9.19
N TRP A 88 -11.30 1.40 8.68
CA TRP A 88 -10.04 1.09 9.36
C TRP A 88 -9.88 1.83 10.69
N GLU A 89 -10.31 3.09 10.76
CA GLU A 89 -10.32 3.87 12.00
C GLU A 89 -11.30 3.27 13.01
N MET A 90 -12.52 2.92 12.59
CA MET A 90 -13.50 2.22 13.44
C MET A 90 -12.95 0.89 13.97
N TYR A 91 -12.26 0.13 13.11
CA TYR A 91 -11.60 -1.11 13.50
C TYR A 91 -10.54 -0.90 14.58
N ALA A 92 -9.67 0.11 14.42
CA ALA A 92 -8.63 0.45 15.38
C ALA A 92 -9.20 0.88 16.73
N GLN A 93 -10.24 1.73 16.72
CA GLN A 93 -10.93 2.15 17.94
C GLN A 93 -11.53 0.97 18.71
N GLN A 94 -12.10 0.02 17.97
CA GLN A 94 -12.70 -1.17 18.56
C GLN A 94 -11.67 -2.09 19.23
N LEU A 95 -10.45 -2.14 18.69
CA LEU A 95 -9.32 -2.86 19.26
C LEU A 95 -8.72 -2.19 20.50
N GLU A 96 -8.70 -0.86 20.55
CA GLU A 96 -8.12 -0.08 21.65
C GLU A 96 -9.03 -0.06 22.89
N SER A 97 -10.34 -0.24 22.69
CA SER A 97 -11.32 -0.21 23.77
C SER A 97 -11.00 -1.20 24.91
N PRO A 98 -11.12 -0.77 26.18
CA PRO A 98 -10.79 -1.58 27.35
C PRO A 98 -11.69 -2.83 27.51
N ALA A 99 -12.81 -2.91 26.80
CA ALA A 99 -13.71 -4.06 26.75
C ALA A 99 -13.31 -5.10 25.67
N LYS A 100 -12.01 -5.36 25.51
CA LYS A 100 -11.40 -6.15 24.41
C LYS A 100 -12.20 -7.39 24.00
N ARG A 101 -12.66 -8.23 24.93
CA ARG A 101 -13.35 -9.50 24.58
C ARG A 101 -14.73 -9.34 23.95
N ALA A 102 -15.54 -8.37 24.36
CA ALA A 102 -16.84 -8.11 23.72
C ALA A 102 -16.61 -7.46 22.35
N ASN A 103 -15.56 -6.65 22.27
CA ASN A 103 -15.27 -5.81 21.13
C ASN A 103 -14.61 -6.55 19.96
N LEU A 104 -13.96 -7.70 20.21
CA LEU A 104 -13.31 -8.50 19.17
C LEU A 104 -14.25 -9.01 18.08
N ARG A 105 -15.47 -9.44 18.44
CA ARG A 105 -16.43 -9.92 17.43
C ARG A 105 -16.88 -8.79 16.51
N GLU A 106 -17.12 -7.62 17.08
CA GLU A 106 -17.47 -6.41 16.33
C GLU A 106 -16.30 -5.93 15.47
N ALA A 107 -15.07 -5.94 16.01
CA ALA A 107 -13.86 -5.62 15.25
C ALA A 107 -13.67 -6.57 14.06
N TYR A 108 -13.93 -7.86 14.25
CA TYR A 108 -13.90 -8.83 13.16
C TYR A 108 -14.98 -8.56 12.10
N SER A 109 -16.18 -8.16 12.51
CA SER A 109 -17.23 -7.77 11.56
C SER A 109 -16.85 -6.54 10.74
N VAL A 110 -16.15 -5.56 11.33
CA VAL A 110 -15.63 -4.40 10.60
C VAL A 110 -14.53 -4.84 9.64
N LEU A 111 -13.63 -5.73 10.07
CA LEU A 111 -12.56 -6.28 9.23
C LEU A 111 -13.10 -7.05 8.02
N GLU A 112 -14.19 -7.80 8.17
CA GLU A 112 -14.87 -8.48 7.07
C GLU A 112 -15.48 -7.49 6.07
N GLN A 113 -16.05 -6.38 6.55
CA GLN A 113 -16.54 -5.30 5.69
C GLN A 113 -15.40 -4.63 4.92
N ILE A 114 -14.27 -4.34 5.58
CA ILE A 114 -13.06 -3.81 4.94
C ILE A 114 -12.60 -4.76 3.81
N SER A 115 -12.56 -6.07 4.08
CA SER A 115 -12.18 -7.08 3.08
C SER A 115 -13.11 -7.07 1.86
N GLN A 116 -14.41 -6.90 2.07
CA GLN A 116 -15.38 -6.81 0.99
C GLN A 116 -15.18 -5.53 0.16
N THR A 117 -15.04 -4.37 0.82
CA THR A 117 -14.81 -3.08 0.17
C THR A 117 -13.51 -3.07 -0.64
N VAL A 118 -12.40 -3.65 -0.11
CA VAL A 118 -11.14 -3.78 -0.85
C VAL A 118 -11.31 -4.67 -2.09
N SER A 119 -12.08 -5.76 -1.97
CA SER A 119 -12.34 -6.65 -3.11
C SER A 119 -13.12 -5.94 -4.23
N GLU A 120 -14.12 -5.14 -3.87
CA GLU A 120 -14.88 -4.32 -4.81
C GLU A 120 -13.99 -3.26 -5.46
N LEU A 121 -13.17 -2.58 -4.66
CA LEU A 121 -12.22 -1.59 -5.15
C LEU A 121 -11.24 -2.20 -6.16
N LYS A 122 -10.71 -3.40 -5.89
CA LYS A 122 -9.84 -4.15 -6.81
C LYS A 122 -10.50 -4.49 -8.15
N GLN A 123 -11.81 -4.64 -8.21
CA GLN A 123 -12.50 -4.86 -9.49
C GLN A 123 -12.59 -3.58 -10.33
N ASP A 124 -12.54 -2.43 -9.68
CA ASP A 124 -12.57 -1.11 -10.32
C ASP A 124 -11.18 -0.51 -10.57
N VAL A 125 -10.14 -0.94 -9.83
CA VAL A 125 -8.74 -0.50 -10.01
C VAL A 125 -8.16 -0.72 -11.42
N PRO A 126 -8.38 -1.85 -12.14
CA PRO A 126 -7.83 -2.04 -13.49
C PRO A 126 -8.28 -0.95 -14.49
N LYS A 127 -9.43 -0.31 -14.22
CA LYS A 127 -9.95 0.79 -15.02
C LYS A 127 -9.22 2.11 -14.72
N LEU A 128 -8.61 2.23 -13.54
CA LEU A 128 -7.91 3.43 -13.06
C LEU A 128 -6.39 3.30 -13.01
N ALA A 129 -5.83 2.08 -13.05
CA ALA A 129 -4.37 1.85 -13.06
C ALA A 129 -3.67 2.55 -14.22
N ALA A 130 -4.34 2.69 -15.37
CA ALA A 130 -3.85 3.44 -16.52
C ALA A 130 -3.77 4.95 -16.28
N THR A 131 -4.54 5.49 -15.33
CA THR A 131 -4.67 6.91 -15.04
C THR A 131 -3.93 7.31 -13.75
N ASN A 132 -3.95 6.43 -12.74
CA ASN A 132 -3.37 6.64 -11.41
C ASN A 132 -2.72 5.35 -10.86
N PRO A 133 -1.46 5.06 -11.20
CA PRO A 133 -0.75 3.87 -10.70
C PRO A 133 -0.50 3.92 -9.18
N SER A 134 -0.43 5.12 -8.58
CA SER A 134 -0.31 5.27 -7.12
C SER A 134 -1.52 4.72 -6.38
N LEU A 135 -2.71 4.82 -6.98
CA LEU A 135 -3.96 4.35 -6.39
C LEU A 135 -3.98 2.82 -6.30
N GLU A 136 -3.54 2.16 -7.38
CA GLU A 136 -3.38 0.71 -7.41
C GLU A 136 -2.42 0.22 -6.32
N SER A 137 -1.30 0.91 -6.10
CA SER A 137 -0.36 0.58 -5.02
C SER A 137 -1.03 0.66 -3.65
N MET A 138 -1.80 1.72 -3.37
CA MET A 138 -2.50 1.87 -2.10
C MET A 138 -3.54 0.78 -1.87
N VAL A 139 -4.33 0.43 -2.89
CA VAL A 139 -5.33 -0.65 -2.78
C VAL A 139 -4.67 -2.00 -2.53
N ASN A 140 -3.53 -2.28 -3.18
CA ASN A 140 -2.76 -3.49 -2.92
C ASN A 140 -2.19 -3.52 -1.50
N GLU A 141 -1.69 -2.40 -0.98
CA GLU A 141 -1.23 -2.31 0.41
C GLU A 141 -2.37 -2.53 1.41
N LEU A 142 -3.54 -1.93 1.16
CA LEU A 142 -4.74 -2.13 1.98
C LEU A 142 -5.21 -3.58 1.97
N GLU A 143 -5.11 -4.28 0.84
CA GLU A 143 -5.37 -5.72 0.77
C GLU A 143 -4.39 -6.51 1.63
N VAL A 144 -3.09 -6.26 1.48
CA VAL A 144 -2.06 -6.94 2.26
C VAL A 144 -2.28 -6.74 3.76
N LEU A 145 -2.62 -5.51 4.17
CA LEU A 145 -2.96 -5.20 5.55
C LEU A 145 -4.20 -5.97 6.01
N THR A 146 -5.29 -5.95 5.24
CA THR A 146 -6.54 -6.65 5.57
C THR A 146 -6.33 -8.16 5.75
N VAL A 147 -5.58 -8.79 4.84
CA VAL A 147 -5.27 -10.22 4.90
C VAL A 147 -4.39 -10.54 6.11
N THR A 148 -3.37 -9.72 6.34
CA THR A 148 -2.47 -9.89 7.49
C THR A 148 -3.25 -9.79 8.79
N GLU A 149 -4.15 -8.83 8.88
CA GLU A 149 -4.96 -8.59 10.07
C GLU A 149 -5.97 -9.71 10.31
N THR A 150 -6.58 -10.23 9.23
CA THR A 150 -7.46 -11.41 9.29
C THR A 150 -6.69 -12.62 9.79
N PHE A 151 -5.45 -12.79 9.35
CA PHE A 151 -4.58 -13.86 9.82
C PHE A 151 -4.25 -13.72 11.31
N LYS A 152 -3.92 -12.52 11.79
CA LYS A 152 -3.70 -12.25 13.23
C LYS A 152 -4.95 -12.55 14.06
N PHE A 153 -6.13 -12.16 13.57
CA PHE A 153 -7.41 -12.46 14.21
C PHE A 153 -7.66 -13.96 14.33
N ASN A 154 -7.50 -14.70 13.23
CA ASN A 154 -7.69 -16.16 13.21
C ASN A 154 -6.67 -16.91 14.08
N ARG A 155 -5.46 -16.36 14.24
CA ARG A 155 -4.43 -16.91 15.12
C ARG A 155 -4.73 -16.65 16.60
N GLY A 156 -5.59 -15.69 16.91
CA GLY A 156 -5.92 -15.28 18.27
C GLY A 156 -4.95 -14.27 18.88
N ASP A 157 -4.23 -13.48 18.08
CA ASP A 157 -3.26 -12.49 18.60
C ASP A 157 -3.90 -11.39 19.48
N TYR A 158 -5.22 -11.25 19.42
CA TYR A 158 -5.97 -10.21 20.14
C TYR A 158 -6.72 -10.71 21.38
N SER A 159 -6.54 -11.98 21.78
CA SER A 159 -7.24 -12.60 22.93
C SER A 159 -6.56 -12.42 24.28
#